data_AF-A0AAJ1Y3T7-F1
#
_entry.id   AF-A0AAJ1Y3T7-F1
#
_cell.length_a   1.000
_cell.length_b   1.000
_cell.length_c   1.000
_cell.angle_alpha   90.00
_cell.angle_beta   90.00
_cell.angle_gamma   90.00
#
_symmetry.space_group_name_H-M   'P 1'
#
loop_
_entity.id
_entity.type
_entity.pdbx_description
1 polymer ?
#
loop_
_entity_poly.entity_id
_entity_poly.type
_entity_poly.pdbx_seq_one_letter_code
_entity_poly.pdbx_strand_id
1 'polypeptide(L)'
;MNGKLTLEEFYKKMSSEIYRKVKLKYKKKDLDDRFSQVLHNSSFRFIYRKYQNRPDSLLTYQESEMELDKNLDGLVDEVLKGLTNVRQIDFSEYLETVKRATFKRCSEKTTKYFSSQDFNSIFREECFDFVKSAFKRDSDGESVICCDDLDILMEIVVKDCVEKVMRVINK
;
A
#
# COMPACT_ATOMS: atom_id res chain seq x y z
N MET A 1 -6.32 42.51 -2.92
CA MET A 1 -7.50 41.63 -2.80
C MET A 1 -7.59 41.16 -1.36
N ASN A 2 -8.56 41.66 -0.58
CA ASN A 2 -8.85 41.11 0.76
C ASN A 2 -9.68 39.83 0.60
N GLY A 3 -9.06 38.80 0.04
CA GLY A 3 -9.69 37.51 -0.13
C GLY A 3 -9.43 36.64 1.10
N LYS A 4 -10.51 36.15 1.69
CA LYS A 4 -10.45 35.08 2.67
C LYS A 4 -10.71 33.77 1.92
N LEU A 5 -10.01 32.72 2.31
CA LEU A 5 -10.25 31.34 1.93
C LEU A 5 -11.04 30.67 3.05
N THR A 6 -12.02 29.87 2.66
CA THR A 6 -12.59 28.86 3.54
C THR A 6 -11.54 27.82 3.90
N LEU A 7 -11.74 27.15 5.03
CA LEU A 7 -10.87 26.04 5.43
C LEU A 7 -10.81 24.93 4.37
N GLU A 8 -11.90 24.68 3.64
CA GLU A 8 -11.95 23.70 2.56
C GLU A 8 -11.10 24.14 1.36
N GLU A 9 -11.16 25.40 0.96
CA GLU A 9 -10.31 25.95 -0.11
C GLU A 9 -8.83 25.91 0.28
N PHE A 10 -8.51 26.24 1.52
CA PHE A 10 -7.15 26.10 2.04
C PHE A 10 -6.68 24.63 2.01
N TYR A 11 -7.52 23.69 2.44
CA TYR A 11 -7.20 22.27 2.41
C TYR A 11 -6.92 21.79 0.98
N LYS A 12 -7.80 22.14 0.03
CA LYS A 12 -7.64 21.78 -1.39
C LYS A 12 -6.36 22.36 -1.97
N LYS A 13 -6.05 23.62 -1.68
CA LYS A 13 -4.82 24.29 -2.14
C LYS A 13 -3.57 23.59 -1.61
N MET A 14 -3.48 23.38 -0.29
CA MET A 14 -2.30 22.75 0.31
C MET A 14 -2.15 21.29 -0.13
N SER A 15 -3.23 20.52 -0.15
CA SER A 15 -3.26 19.15 -0.65
C SER A 15 -2.75 19.06 -2.10
N SER A 16 -3.20 19.97 -2.97
CA SER A 16 -2.80 19.99 -4.39
C SER A 16 -1.31 20.30 -4.57
N GLU A 17 -0.76 21.25 -3.80
CA GLU A 17 0.67 21.57 -3.88
C GLU A 17 1.55 20.43 -3.34
N ILE A 18 1.13 19.78 -2.24
CA ILE A 18 1.82 18.60 -1.72
C ILE A 18 1.79 17.50 -2.78
N TYR A 19 0.62 17.17 -3.34
CA TYR A 19 0.47 16.14 -4.38
C TYR A 19 1.37 16.43 -5.58
N ARG A 20 1.38 17.67 -6.07
CA ARG A 20 2.22 18.08 -7.20
C ARG A 20 3.70 17.82 -6.94
N LYS A 21 4.22 18.21 -5.76
CA LYS A 21 5.62 17.96 -5.39
C LYS A 21 5.93 16.48 -5.16
N VAL A 22 5.01 15.74 -4.54
CA VAL A 22 5.15 14.29 -4.32
C VAL A 22 5.21 13.54 -5.65
N LYS A 23 4.33 13.84 -6.62
CA LYS A 23 4.31 13.21 -7.96
C LYS A 23 5.60 13.40 -8.76
N LEU A 24 6.33 14.48 -8.51
CA LEU A 24 7.64 14.70 -9.12
C LEU A 24 8.69 13.72 -8.58
N LYS A 25 8.56 13.26 -7.33
CA LYS A 25 9.54 12.40 -6.64
C LYS A 25 9.11 10.92 -6.57
N TYR A 26 7.82 10.64 -6.37
CA TYR A 26 7.27 9.28 -6.24
C TYR A 26 6.71 8.80 -7.58
N LYS A 27 7.26 7.71 -8.12
CA LYS A 27 6.98 7.22 -9.50
C LYS A 27 6.11 5.97 -9.57
N LYS A 28 5.67 5.44 -8.43
CA LYS A 28 4.85 4.24 -8.39
C LYS A 28 3.39 4.56 -8.76
N LYS A 29 2.73 3.56 -9.36
CA LYS A 29 1.36 3.66 -9.94
C LYS A 29 0.25 3.87 -8.90
N ASP A 30 0.53 3.55 -7.64
CA ASP A 30 -0.36 3.59 -6.48
C ASP A 30 -0.49 4.98 -5.82
N LEU A 31 0.18 6.00 -6.36
CA LEU A 31 0.15 7.35 -5.79
C LEU A 31 -1.27 7.88 -5.59
N ASP A 32 -2.10 7.78 -6.63
CA ASP A 32 -3.45 8.36 -6.63
C ASP A 32 -4.37 7.68 -5.61
N ASP A 33 -4.21 6.36 -5.46
CA ASP A 33 -4.99 5.56 -4.52
C ASP A 33 -4.64 5.87 -3.07
N ARG A 34 -3.36 6.16 -2.80
CA ARG A 34 -2.81 6.20 -1.43
C ARG A 34 -2.57 7.60 -0.88
N PHE A 35 -2.40 8.58 -1.76
CA PHE A 35 -2.05 9.94 -1.37
C PHE A 35 -2.99 10.51 -0.30
N SER A 36 -4.30 10.38 -0.49
CA SER A 36 -5.30 10.93 0.44
C SER A 36 -5.20 10.31 1.83
N GLN A 37 -4.98 8.99 1.92
CA GLN A 37 -4.84 8.28 3.19
C GLN A 37 -3.55 8.68 3.92
N VAL A 38 -2.42 8.72 3.21
CA VAL A 38 -1.13 9.11 3.78
C VAL A 38 -1.16 10.58 4.22
N LEU A 39 -1.72 11.46 3.39
CA LEU A 39 -1.88 12.87 3.72
C LEU A 39 -2.76 13.07 4.97
N HIS A 40 -3.87 12.32 5.10
CA HIS A 40 -4.73 12.39 6.28
C HIS A 40 -4.03 11.95 7.57
N ASN A 41 -3.08 11.03 7.47
CA ASN A 41 -2.27 10.55 8.61
C ASN A 41 -1.01 11.39 8.86
N SER A 42 -0.73 12.37 8.01
CA SER A 42 0.40 13.27 8.17
C SER A 42 0.11 14.40 9.17
N SER A 43 1.14 15.16 9.49
CA SER A 43 1.01 16.37 10.31
C SER A 43 0.10 17.45 9.71
N PHE A 44 -0.28 17.34 8.43
CA PHE A 44 -1.26 18.22 7.79
C PHE A 44 -2.61 18.26 8.54
N ARG A 45 -3.01 17.14 9.15
CA ARG A 45 -4.22 17.06 9.97
C ARG A 45 -4.19 18.03 11.17
N PHE A 46 -3.01 18.29 11.75
CA PHE A 46 -2.88 19.23 12.86
C PHE A 46 -3.00 20.68 12.39
N ILE A 47 -2.46 21.00 11.21
CA ILE A 47 -2.63 22.31 10.58
C ILE A 47 -4.11 22.54 10.30
N TYR A 48 -4.80 21.58 9.69
CA TYR A 48 -6.24 21.69 9.43
C TYR A 48 -7.05 21.93 10.71
N ARG A 49 -6.79 21.15 11.77
CA ARG A 49 -7.48 21.28 13.07
C ARG A 49 -7.25 22.63 13.75
N LYS A 50 -6.04 23.20 13.63
CA LYS A 50 -5.72 24.52 14.17
C LYS A 50 -6.68 25.59 13.64
N TYR A 51 -7.04 25.52 12.37
CA TYR A 51 -7.93 26.48 11.73
C TYR A 51 -9.41 26.12 11.83
N GLN A 52 -9.74 24.84 11.94
CA GLN A 52 -11.11 24.37 12.19
C GLN A 52 -11.70 24.91 13.50
N ASN A 53 -10.87 25.12 14.51
CA ASN A 53 -11.32 25.65 15.81
C ASN A 53 -11.44 27.19 15.85
N ARG A 54 -11.28 27.88 14.71
CA ARG A 54 -11.44 29.34 14.66
C ARG A 54 -12.92 29.73 14.58
N PRO A 55 -13.32 30.85 15.21
CA PRO A 55 -14.71 31.31 15.21
C PRO A 55 -15.30 31.54 13.81
N ASP A 56 -14.48 31.99 12.85
CA ASP A 56 -14.91 32.19 11.46
C ASP A 56 -14.49 31.07 10.51
N SER A 57 -13.58 30.16 10.93
CA SER A 57 -13.00 29.11 10.06
C SER A 57 -12.47 29.64 8.71
N LEU A 58 -12.09 30.91 8.67
CA LEU A 58 -11.53 31.56 7.49
C LEU A 58 -10.03 31.79 7.68
N LEU A 59 -9.30 31.69 6.58
CA LEU A 59 -7.91 32.08 6.49
C LEU A 59 -7.80 33.25 5.52
N THR A 60 -7.01 34.25 5.84
CA THR A 60 -6.60 35.22 4.83
C THR A 60 -5.69 34.54 3.81
N TYR A 61 -5.63 35.06 2.58
CA TYR A 61 -4.64 34.60 1.60
C TYR A 61 -3.21 34.62 2.17
N GLN A 62 -2.85 35.67 2.91
CA GLN A 62 -1.52 35.79 3.51
C GLN A 62 -1.23 34.67 4.52
N GLU A 63 -2.17 34.35 5.41
CA GLU A 63 -2.03 33.21 6.32
C GLU A 63 -1.89 31.89 5.57
N SER A 64 -2.62 31.73 4.46
CA SER A 64 -2.52 30.52 3.62
C SER A 64 -1.14 30.36 2.98
N GLU A 65 -0.55 31.45 2.48
CA GLU A 65 0.81 31.42 1.90
C GLU A 65 1.85 31.14 2.97
N MET A 66 1.73 31.78 4.14
CA MET A 66 2.65 31.53 5.26
C MET A 66 2.64 30.07 5.71
N GLU A 67 1.47 29.45 5.80
CA GLU A 67 1.39 28.02 6.17
C GLU A 67 1.94 27.11 5.06
N LEU A 68 1.79 27.48 3.78
CA LEU A 68 2.43 26.78 2.66
C LEU A 68 3.95 26.89 2.77
N ASP A 69 4.51 28.10 2.82
CA ASP A 69 5.96 28.31 2.87
C ASP A 69 6.61 27.61 4.06
N LYS A 70 5.93 27.63 5.21
CA LYS A 70 6.46 27.04 6.45
C LYS A 70 6.45 25.52 6.44
N ASN A 71 5.38 24.89 5.94
CA ASN A 71 5.15 23.46 6.18
C ASN A 71 5.27 22.59 4.92
N LEU A 72 5.20 23.16 3.71
CA LEU A 72 5.04 22.40 2.47
C LEU A 72 6.13 21.34 2.29
N ASP A 73 7.41 21.70 2.42
CA ASP A 73 8.50 20.76 2.18
C ASP A 73 8.56 19.65 3.25
N GLY A 74 8.29 19.99 4.52
CA GLY A 74 8.19 19.01 5.59
C GLY A 74 7.04 18.03 5.40
N LEU A 75 5.87 18.52 4.96
CA LEU A 75 4.71 17.68 4.64
C LEU A 75 4.96 16.79 3.42
N VAL A 76 5.64 17.32 2.39
CA VAL A 76 6.04 16.52 1.22
C VAL A 76 6.94 15.37 1.64
N ASP A 77 7.95 15.62 2.48
CA ASP A 77 8.86 14.58 2.94
C ASP A 77 8.17 13.56 3.86
N GLU A 78 7.24 14.00 4.72
CA GLU A 78 6.42 13.11 5.55
C GLU A 78 5.51 12.21 4.69
N VAL A 79 4.84 12.78 3.68
CA VAL A 79 4.00 12.01 2.75
C VAL A 79 4.85 11.04 1.95
N LEU A 80 6.02 11.46 1.46
CA LEU A 80 6.95 10.55 0.76
C LEU A 80 7.37 9.40 1.68
N LYS A 81 7.74 9.69 2.93
CA LYS A 81 8.07 8.65 3.91
C LYS A 81 6.92 7.69 4.13
N GLY A 82 5.69 8.20 4.31
CA GLY A 82 4.49 7.38 4.45
C GLY A 82 4.20 6.52 3.22
N LEU A 83 4.41 7.05 2.02
CA LEU A 83 4.29 6.31 0.76
C LEU A 83 5.39 5.27 0.56
N THR A 84 6.58 5.45 1.16
CA THR A 84 7.71 4.51 1.08
C THR A 84 7.77 3.50 2.22
N ASN A 85 7.16 3.77 3.38
CA ASN A 85 7.06 2.87 4.53
C ASN A 85 6.02 1.74 4.33
N VAL A 86 5.87 1.31 3.08
CA VAL A 86 5.00 0.19 2.71
C VAL A 86 5.79 -1.07 2.88
N ARG A 87 5.11 -2.13 3.30
CA ARG A 87 5.69 -3.46 3.26
C ARG A 87 6.00 -3.81 1.80
N GLN A 88 7.27 -4.04 1.53
CA GLN A 88 7.77 -4.43 0.23
C GLN A 88 8.11 -5.91 0.29
N ILE A 89 7.81 -6.64 -0.78
CA ILE A 89 8.18 -8.03 -0.91
C ILE A 89 8.66 -8.28 -2.35
N ASP A 90 9.84 -8.86 -2.49
CA ASP A 90 10.35 -9.32 -3.78
C ASP A 90 9.75 -10.68 -4.14
N PHE A 91 10.02 -11.16 -5.36
CA PHE A 91 9.45 -12.44 -5.81
C PHE A 91 9.94 -13.63 -4.99
N SER A 92 11.20 -13.61 -4.54
CA SER A 92 11.79 -14.73 -3.80
C SER A 92 11.13 -14.86 -2.43
N GLU A 93 10.98 -13.75 -1.71
CA GLU A 93 10.29 -13.71 -0.42
C GLU A 93 8.81 -14.06 -0.59
N TYR A 94 8.13 -13.47 -1.60
CA TYR A 94 6.72 -13.74 -1.89
C TYR A 94 6.45 -15.23 -2.15
N LEU A 95 7.28 -15.85 -2.99
CA LEU A 95 7.17 -17.27 -3.33
C LEU A 95 7.32 -18.15 -2.09
N GLU A 96 8.33 -17.90 -1.27
CA GLU A 96 8.58 -18.69 -0.06
C GLU A 96 7.49 -18.49 1.01
N THR A 97 6.96 -17.28 1.15
CA THR A 97 5.83 -17.00 2.06
C THR A 97 4.57 -17.73 1.63
N VAL A 98 4.19 -17.63 0.35
CA VAL A 98 3.02 -18.34 -0.21
C VAL A 98 3.20 -19.85 -0.03
N LYS A 99 4.35 -20.38 -0.43
CA LYS A 99 4.66 -21.81 -0.33
C LYS A 99 4.54 -22.34 1.11
N ARG A 100 5.10 -21.63 2.08
CA ARG A 100 5.02 -21.98 3.50
C ARG A 100 3.59 -21.94 4.02
N ALA A 101 2.84 -20.90 3.67
CA ALA A 101 1.44 -20.76 4.08
C ALA A 101 0.54 -21.84 3.46
N THR A 102 0.76 -22.18 2.18
CA THR A 102 0.07 -23.27 1.50
C THR A 102 0.37 -24.61 2.17
N PHE A 103 1.65 -24.91 2.45
CA PHE A 103 2.04 -26.15 3.14
C PHE A 103 1.28 -26.31 4.46
N LYS A 104 1.36 -25.28 5.31
CA LYS A 104 0.69 -25.27 6.62
C LYS A 104 -0.81 -25.55 6.49
N ARG A 105 -1.50 -24.85 5.58
CA ARG A 105 -2.95 -25.03 5.38
C ARG A 105 -3.32 -26.39 4.79
N CYS A 106 -2.50 -26.94 3.89
CA CYS A 106 -2.72 -28.29 3.39
C CYS A 106 -2.59 -29.30 4.53
N SER A 107 -1.56 -29.19 5.37
CA SER A 107 -1.36 -30.05 6.54
C SER A 107 -2.50 -29.96 7.56
N GLU A 108 -3.12 -28.79 7.72
CA GLU A 108 -4.29 -28.61 8.59
C GLU A 108 -5.60 -29.17 7.99
N LYS A 109 -5.70 -29.28 6.66
CA LYS A 109 -6.92 -29.69 5.95
C LYS A 109 -7.00 -31.18 5.62
N THR A 110 -5.91 -31.93 5.73
CA THR A 110 -5.87 -33.35 5.39
C THR A 110 -5.39 -34.21 6.55
N THR A 111 -5.93 -35.42 6.62
CA THR A 111 -5.42 -36.48 7.51
C THR A 111 -4.45 -37.41 6.77
N LYS A 112 -4.34 -37.30 5.44
CA LYS A 112 -3.34 -38.05 4.66
C LYS A 112 -1.94 -37.48 4.92
N TYR A 113 -1.00 -38.34 5.30
CA TYR A 113 0.39 -37.93 5.40
C TYR A 113 0.96 -37.62 4.01
N PHE A 114 1.66 -36.50 3.88
CA PHE A 114 2.47 -36.14 2.72
C PHE A 114 3.77 -35.50 3.21
N SER A 115 4.90 -35.85 2.60
CA SER A 115 6.19 -35.30 3.01
C SER A 115 6.36 -33.87 2.49
N SER A 116 7.33 -33.14 3.06
CA SER A 116 7.73 -31.83 2.53
C SER A 116 8.32 -31.93 1.12
N GLN A 117 8.95 -33.05 0.76
CA GLN A 117 9.43 -33.30 -0.60
C GLN A 117 8.27 -33.49 -1.59
N ASP A 118 7.27 -34.29 -1.24
CA ASP A 118 6.08 -34.49 -2.06
C ASP A 118 5.36 -33.16 -2.29
N PHE A 119 5.17 -32.39 -1.21
CA PHE A 119 4.59 -31.06 -1.30
C PHE A 119 5.39 -30.14 -2.23
N ASN A 120 6.71 -30.11 -2.10
CA ASN A 120 7.56 -29.25 -2.93
C ASN A 120 7.43 -29.59 -4.42
N SER A 121 7.32 -30.89 -4.76
CA SER A 121 7.09 -31.33 -6.13
C SER A 121 5.72 -30.85 -6.63
N ILE A 122 4.66 -31.14 -5.88
CA ILE A 122 3.29 -30.75 -6.24
C ILE A 122 3.16 -29.24 -6.38
N PHE A 123 3.69 -28.47 -5.42
CA PHE A 123 3.64 -27.01 -5.46
C PHE A 123 4.38 -26.47 -6.69
N ARG A 124 5.54 -27.05 -7.03
CA ARG A 124 6.30 -26.64 -8.21
C ARG A 124 5.51 -26.87 -9.49
N GLU A 125 4.83 -27.99 -9.61
CA GLU A 125 4.05 -28.36 -10.81
C GLU A 125 2.73 -27.60 -10.91
N GLU A 126 2.00 -27.44 -9.80
CA GLU A 126 0.62 -26.95 -9.80
C GLU A 126 0.49 -25.45 -9.53
N CYS A 127 1.45 -24.87 -8.80
CA CYS A 127 1.33 -23.53 -8.21
C CYS A 127 2.37 -22.53 -8.72
N PHE A 128 3.59 -22.96 -9.08
CA PHE A 128 4.69 -22.02 -9.36
C PHE A 128 4.36 -20.95 -10.41
N ASP A 129 3.87 -21.37 -11.59
CA ASP A 129 3.56 -20.43 -12.67
C ASP A 129 2.37 -19.51 -12.34
N PHE A 130 1.43 -20.02 -11.53
CA PHE A 130 0.32 -19.22 -11.01
C PHE A 130 0.83 -18.14 -10.05
N VAL A 131 1.66 -18.50 -9.06
CA VAL A 131 2.26 -17.57 -8.10
C VAL A 131 3.11 -16.52 -8.82
N LYS A 132 3.90 -16.94 -9.82
CA LYS A 132 4.69 -16.03 -10.67
C LYS A 132 3.83 -15.06 -11.45
N SER A 133 2.69 -15.52 -11.98
CA SER A 133 1.77 -14.67 -12.73
C SER A 133 1.04 -13.68 -11.83
N ALA A 134 0.62 -14.11 -10.64
CA ALA A 134 0.03 -13.24 -9.63
C ALA A 134 1.02 -12.15 -9.19
N PHE A 135 2.26 -12.54 -8.89
CA PHE A 135 3.31 -11.60 -8.53
C PHE A 135 3.51 -10.53 -9.61
N LYS A 136 3.64 -10.92 -10.89
CA LYS A 136 3.82 -9.98 -12.00
C LYS A 136 2.67 -9.00 -12.18
N ARG A 137 1.44 -9.43 -11.91
CA ARG A 137 0.25 -8.57 -11.99
C ARG A 137 0.31 -7.49 -10.91
N ASP A 138 0.73 -7.88 -9.71
CA ASP A 138 0.65 -7.05 -8.52
C ASP A 138 1.94 -6.24 -8.29
N SER A 139 3.07 -6.66 -8.86
CA SER A 139 4.35 -5.97 -8.76
C SER A 139 4.36 -4.63 -9.51
N ASP A 140 5.23 -3.73 -9.06
CA ASP A 140 5.60 -2.54 -9.80
C ASP A 140 6.60 -2.87 -10.93
N GLY A 141 7.02 -1.85 -11.68
CA GLY A 141 8.00 -1.98 -12.76
C GLY A 141 9.39 -2.42 -12.31
N GLU A 142 9.65 -2.48 -11.00
CA GLU A 142 10.92 -2.87 -10.40
C GLU A 142 10.89 -4.30 -9.84
N SER A 143 9.84 -5.08 -10.13
CA SER A 143 9.65 -6.45 -9.65
C SER A 143 9.53 -6.55 -8.13
N VAL A 144 8.84 -5.60 -7.50
CA VAL A 144 8.50 -5.60 -6.06
C VAL A 144 7.00 -5.36 -5.91
N ILE A 145 6.34 -6.06 -4.97
CA ILE A 145 4.97 -5.68 -4.56
C ILE A 145 5.08 -4.69 -3.40
N CYS A 146 4.49 -3.51 -3.59
CA CYS A 146 4.33 -2.50 -2.55
C CYS A 146 2.84 -2.38 -2.24
N CYS A 147 2.39 -3.00 -1.16
CA CYS A 147 0.97 -3.01 -0.81
C CYS A 147 0.77 -3.01 0.71
N ASP A 148 -0.12 -2.14 1.19
CA ASP A 148 -0.55 -2.13 2.58
C ASP A 148 -1.42 -3.37 2.90
N ASP A 149 -2.13 -3.88 1.89
CA ASP A 149 -2.97 -5.09 1.95
C ASP A 149 -2.25 -6.35 1.45
N LEU A 150 -0.92 -6.39 1.57
CA LEU A 150 -0.11 -7.52 1.07
C LEU A 150 -0.60 -8.87 1.62
N ASP A 151 -1.02 -8.92 2.88
CA ASP A 151 -1.55 -10.13 3.50
C ASP A 151 -2.85 -10.60 2.84
N ILE A 152 -3.72 -9.68 2.41
CA ILE A 152 -4.97 -10.01 1.70
C ILE A 152 -4.65 -10.54 0.29
N LEU A 153 -3.73 -9.88 -0.43
CA LEU A 153 -3.31 -10.35 -1.76
C LEU A 153 -2.68 -11.73 -1.70
N MET A 154 -1.80 -11.96 -0.72
CA MET A 154 -1.21 -13.28 -0.50
C MET A 154 -2.26 -14.31 -0.12
N GLU A 155 -3.26 -13.96 0.69
CA GLU A 155 -4.31 -14.88 1.11
C GLU A 155 -5.09 -15.48 -0.07
N ILE A 156 -5.42 -14.65 -1.07
CA ILE A 156 -6.09 -15.08 -2.29
C ILE A 156 -5.23 -16.13 -3.01
N VAL A 157 -3.95 -15.86 -3.21
CA VAL A 157 -3.02 -16.76 -3.89
C VAL A 157 -2.81 -18.04 -3.10
N VAL A 158 -2.68 -17.96 -1.78
CA VAL A 158 -2.52 -19.15 -0.92
C VAL A 158 -3.77 -20.03 -0.99
N LYS A 159 -4.97 -19.46 -0.96
CA LYS A 159 -6.23 -20.22 -1.05
C LYS A 159 -6.29 -21.04 -2.33
N ASP A 160 -5.97 -20.44 -3.47
CA ASP A 160 -5.96 -21.12 -4.76
C ASP A 160 -4.88 -22.21 -4.84
N CYS A 161 -3.69 -21.94 -4.28
CA CYS A 161 -2.63 -22.94 -4.18
C CYS A 161 -3.04 -24.13 -3.31
N VAL A 162 -3.73 -23.88 -2.19
CA VAL A 162 -4.24 -24.95 -1.32
C VAL A 162 -5.25 -25.81 -2.07
N GLU A 163 -6.18 -25.22 -2.82
CA GLU A 163 -7.13 -25.99 -3.62
C GLU A 163 -6.44 -26.88 -4.66
N LYS A 164 -5.45 -26.34 -5.37
CA LYS A 164 -4.65 -27.07 -6.36
C LYS A 164 -3.89 -28.24 -5.73
N VAL A 165 -3.15 -28.00 -4.65
CA VAL A 165 -2.37 -29.03 -3.94
C VAL A 165 -3.29 -30.10 -3.36
N MET A 166 -4.39 -29.73 -2.72
CA MET A 166 -5.33 -30.68 -2.12
C MET A 166 -6.01 -31.58 -3.16
N ARG A 167 -6.26 -31.09 -4.38
CA ARG A 167 -6.75 -31.93 -5.48
C ARG A 167 -5.77 -33.03 -5.87
N VAL A 168 -4.46 -32.82 -5.69
CA VAL A 168 -3.45 -33.84 -5.96
C VAL A 168 -3.32 -34.80 -4.77
N ILE A 169 -3.25 -34.29 -3.54
CA ILE A 169 -3.12 -35.11 -2.32
C ILE A 169 -4.35 -36.02 -2.11
N ASN A 170 -5.54 -35.54 -2.43
CA ASN A 170 -6.78 -36.27 -2.17
C ASN A 170 -7.21 -37.20 -3.31
N LYS A 171 -6.58 -37.13 -4.48
CA LYS A 171 -6.66 -38.20 -5.48
C LYS A 171 -6.14 -39.52 -4.88
#